data_AF-X0VFJ0-F1
#
_entry.id   AF-X0VFJ0-F1
#
_cell.length_a   1.000
_cell.length_b   1.000
_cell.length_c   1.000
_cell.angle_alpha   90.00
_cell.angle_beta   90.00
_cell.angle_gamma   90.00
#
_symmetry.space_group_name_H-M   'P 1'
#
loop_
_entity.id
_entity.type
_entity.pdbx_description
1 polymer ?
#
loop_
_entity_poly.entity_id
_entity_poly.type
_entity_poly.pdbx_seq_one_letter_code
_entity_poly.pdbx_strand_id
1 'polypeptide(L)'
;GPDSWQRYEDRELVAGGSNPLRRLPVAHVQNLSLPGSYEGLSDVEPLLPLQDELNTRLSDRATRVTYQSFKMYLAKGIDDFLERPVGPGQMWSTANPSASVQEFGHDAGSPSEDAHIDQIRQAMDKISGVTPLAAGLVRGHVGNLTSATALKVLLSGLLSRTERKRITYGRGVAEIVETALALLDRAGVLRTEAEDRRVEIHWPSPLPEDEAQRLTNARTKRDLGVPAERVLTELGYDRDTLATSQRENP
;
A
#
# COMPACT_ATOMS: atom_id res chain seq x y z
N GLY A 1 14.07 15.43 -28.11
CA GLY A 1 13.52 16.79 -27.89
C GLY A 1 12.21 16.97 -28.64
N PRO A 2 11.62 18.18 -28.64
CA PRO A 2 10.41 18.45 -29.39
C PRO A 2 10.60 18.23 -30.90
N ASP A 3 11.78 18.51 -31.45
CA ASP A 3 12.00 18.45 -32.91
C ASP A 3 12.64 17.17 -33.42
N SER A 4 13.39 16.45 -32.58
CA SER A 4 14.14 15.25 -32.97
C SER A 4 14.19 14.20 -31.87
N TRP A 5 14.37 12.94 -32.25
CA TRP A 5 14.63 11.83 -31.33
C TRP A 5 15.97 11.16 -31.65
N GLN A 6 16.58 10.60 -30.63
CA GLN A 6 17.86 9.89 -30.70
C GLN A 6 17.77 8.65 -29.79
N ARG A 7 18.35 7.54 -30.22
CA ARG A 7 18.48 6.30 -29.45
C ARG A 7 19.95 5.98 -29.28
N TYR A 8 20.35 5.77 -28.04
CA TYR A 8 21.69 5.40 -27.66
C TYR A 8 21.71 3.97 -27.12
N GLU A 9 22.70 3.18 -27.51
CA GLU A 9 23.01 1.86 -26.93
C GLU A 9 24.50 1.87 -26.58
N ASP A 10 24.86 1.43 -25.38
CA ASP A 10 26.26 1.47 -24.89
C ASP A 10 26.95 2.85 -25.03
N ARG A 11 26.17 3.93 -24.90
CA ARG A 11 26.57 5.33 -25.09
C ARG A 11 26.93 5.72 -26.53
N GLU A 12 26.71 4.85 -27.50
CA GLU A 12 26.83 5.15 -28.92
C GLU A 12 25.47 5.49 -29.54
N LEU A 13 25.45 6.45 -30.47
CA LEU A 13 24.23 6.83 -31.17
C LEU A 13 23.92 5.79 -32.26
N VAL A 14 22.86 5.02 -32.06
CA VAL A 14 22.46 3.93 -32.97
C VAL A 14 21.37 4.35 -33.95
N ALA A 15 20.49 5.28 -33.54
CA ALA A 15 19.44 5.79 -34.42
C ALA A 15 19.03 7.22 -34.05
N GLY A 16 18.47 7.94 -35.02
CA GLY A 16 17.85 9.24 -34.79
C GLY A 16 16.97 9.68 -35.96
N GLY A 17 16.14 10.69 -35.71
CA GLY A 17 15.23 11.22 -36.72
C GLY A 17 14.45 12.43 -36.24
N SER A 18 13.60 12.96 -37.12
CA SER A 18 12.63 14.01 -36.77
C SER A 18 11.56 13.43 -35.84
N ASN A 19 11.14 14.21 -34.85
CA ASN A 19 10.07 13.80 -33.95
C ASN A 19 8.70 14.02 -34.62
N PRO A 20 7.97 12.94 -34.98
CA PRO A 20 6.69 13.06 -35.66
C PRO A 20 5.63 13.74 -34.80
N LEU A 21 5.76 13.75 -33.46
CA LEU A 21 4.78 14.36 -32.56
C LEU A 21 5.00 15.87 -32.35
N ARG A 22 6.18 16.41 -32.69
CA ARG A 22 6.61 17.79 -32.38
C ARG A 22 6.45 18.19 -30.91
N ARG A 23 6.33 17.21 -30.01
CA ARG A 23 6.27 17.35 -28.55
C ARG A 23 6.94 16.16 -27.91
N LEU A 24 7.38 16.31 -26.67
CA LEU A 24 7.93 15.20 -25.90
C LEU A 24 6.80 14.22 -25.53
N PRO A 25 6.92 12.91 -25.80
CA PRO A 25 5.90 11.92 -25.46
C PRO A 25 6.02 11.49 -23.99
N VAL A 26 5.97 12.45 -23.07
CA VAL A 26 6.06 12.22 -21.63
C VAL A 26 4.87 12.92 -20.99
N ALA A 27 4.03 12.14 -20.29
CA ALA A 27 2.96 12.67 -19.47
C ALA A 27 3.48 12.86 -18.04
N HIS A 28 3.34 14.08 -17.52
CA HIS A 28 3.77 14.38 -16.16
C HIS A 28 2.63 14.15 -15.18
N VAL A 29 2.87 13.29 -14.18
CA VAL A 29 1.88 12.97 -13.14
C VAL A 29 2.41 13.34 -11.77
N GLN A 30 1.76 14.31 -11.14
CA GLN A 30 2.02 14.62 -9.74
C GLN A 30 1.36 13.58 -8.85
N ASN A 31 2.13 13.09 -7.87
CA ASN A 31 1.62 12.15 -6.88
C ASN A 31 0.45 12.77 -6.09
N LEU A 32 0.66 13.95 -5.53
CA LEU A 32 -0.37 14.84 -5.01
C LEU A 32 -0.14 16.22 -5.60
N SER A 33 -1.20 16.87 -6.06
CA SER A 33 -1.10 18.20 -6.67
C SER A 33 -0.60 19.24 -5.67
N LEU A 34 0.45 19.96 -6.04
CA LEU A 34 0.98 21.08 -5.27
C LEU A 34 1.04 22.33 -6.17
N PRO A 35 0.20 23.35 -5.92
CA PRO A 35 0.19 24.56 -6.73
C PRO A 35 1.56 25.25 -6.75
N GLY A 36 2.02 25.66 -7.94
CA GLY A 36 3.30 26.34 -8.10
C GLY A 36 4.53 25.43 -8.03
N SER A 37 4.36 24.12 -7.86
CA SER A 37 5.45 23.13 -7.93
C SER A 37 5.26 22.18 -9.10
N TYR A 38 6.36 21.72 -9.69
CA TYR A 38 6.36 20.67 -10.70
C TYR A 38 6.27 19.27 -10.06
N GLU A 39 6.97 19.01 -8.96
CA GLU A 39 7.17 17.65 -8.44
C GLU A 39 5.96 17.06 -7.69
N GLY A 40 5.11 17.93 -7.12
CA GLY A 40 3.99 17.50 -6.26
C GLY A 40 4.43 17.14 -4.84
N LEU A 41 3.52 16.57 -4.04
CA LEU A 41 3.82 16.09 -2.67
C LEU A 41 3.89 14.57 -2.60
N SER A 42 4.84 14.06 -1.82
CA SER A 42 4.98 12.63 -1.51
C SER A 42 4.00 12.20 -0.42
N ASP A 43 3.42 11.00 -0.56
CA ASP A 43 2.63 10.39 0.51
C ASP A 43 3.49 9.79 1.62
N VAL A 44 4.77 9.52 1.32
CA VAL A 44 5.71 8.84 2.22
C VAL A 44 6.49 9.83 3.08
N GLU A 45 6.70 11.05 2.57
CA GLU A 45 7.50 12.06 3.26
C GLU A 45 7.01 12.38 4.69
N PRO A 46 5.69 12.51 4.96
CA PRO A 46 5.20 12.66 6.33
C PRO A 46 5.46 11.46 7.26
N LEU A 47 5.75 10.28 6.69
CA LEU A 47 6.00 9.05 7.44
C LEU A 47 7.47 8.88 7.82
N LEU A 48 8.40 9.60 7.17
CA LEU A 48 9.83 9.43 7.41
C LEU A 48 10.23 9.61 8.88
N PRO A 49 9.80 10.67 9.60
CA PRO A 49 10.19 10.84 11.00
C PRO A 49 9.68 9.70 11.91
N LEU A 50 8.49 9.16 11.60
CA LEU A 50 7.93 8.04 12.35
C LEU A 50 8.65 6.73 12.05
N GLN A 51 9.03 6.51 10.78
CA GLN A 51 9.81 5.35 10.38
C GLN A 51 11.20 5.37 11.04
N ASP A 52 11.86 6.53 11.09
CA ASP A 52 13.17 6.69 11.72
C ASP A 52 13.11 6.46 13.23
N GLU A 53 12.09 6.99 13.91
CA GLU A 53 11.84 6.72 15.33
C GLU A 53 11.55 5.23 15.57
N LEU A 54 10.70 4.61 14.73
CA LEU A 54 10.39 3.18 14.83
C LEU A 54 11.66 2.33 14.65
N ASN A 55 12.48 2.62 13.64
CA ASN A 55 13.75 1.93 13.39
C ASN A 55 14.71 2.08 14.58
N THR A 56 14.76 3.27 15.18
CA THR A 56 15.58 3.55 16.36
C THR A 56 15.14 2.67 17.53
N ARG A 57 13.84 2.66 17.87
CA ARG A 57 13.32 1.84 18.97
C ARG A 57 13.50 0.35 18.76
N LEU A 58 13.27 -0.14 17.54
CA LEU A 58 13.49 -1.55 17.23
C LEU A 58 14.98 -1.93 17.32
N SER A 59 15.89 -1.02 16.96
CA SER A 59 17.33 -1.22 17.10
C SER A 59 17.76 -1.22 18.57
N ASP A 60 17.22 -0.32 19.39
CA ASP A 60 17.42 -0.29 20.84
C ASP A 60 16.96 -1.60 21.48
N ARG A 61 15.78 -2.09 21.08
CA ARG A 61 15.23 -3.38 21.52
C ARG A 61 16.15 -4.54 21.15
N ALA A 62 16.58 -4.62 19.88
CA ALA A 62 17.46 -5.69 19.40
C ALA A 62 18.79 -5.70 20.14
N THR A 63 19.34 -4.51 20.40
CA THR A 63 20.56 -4.33 21.19
C THR A 63 20.36 -4.85 22.61
N ARG A 64 19.24 -4.51 23.25
CA ARG A 64 18.92 -4.99 24.60
C ARG A 64 18.75 -6.52 24.67
N VAL A 65 18.03 -7.12 23.72
CA VAL A 65 17.87 -8.59 23.62
C VAL A 65 19.24 -9.27 23.47
N THR A 66 20.13 -8.66 22.68
CA THR A 66 21.50 -9.14 22.54
C THR A 66 22.25 -9.10 23.87
N TYR A 67 22.23 -7.96 24.58
CA TYR A 67 22.87 -7.83 25.88
C TYR A 67 22.26 -8.76 26.95
N GLN A 68 20.96 -9.02 26.90
CA GLN A 68 20.28 -9.98 27.80
C GLN A 68 20.81 -11.42 27.62
N SER A 69 21.28 -11.75 26.41
CA SER A 69 21.87 -13.07 26.15
C SER A 69 23.19 -13.26 26.91
N PHE A 70 23.86 -12.17 27.28
CA PHE A 70 25.05 -12.19 28.13
C PHE A 70 24.68 -12.01 29.60
N LYS A 71 24.49 -13.14 30.30
CA LYS A 71 24.22 -13.12 31.74
C LYS A 71 25.43 -12.59 32.51
N MET A 72 25.21 -11.55 33.30
CA MET A 72 26.21 -11.06 34.23
C MET A 72 25.93 -11.62 35.63
N TYR A 73 27.00 -12.03 36.31
CA TYR A 73 26.92 -12.63 37.64
C TYR A 73 27.74 -11.82 38.63
N LEU A 74 27.11 -11.43 39.74
CA LEU A 74 27.75 -10.82 40.88
C LEU A 74 27.98 -11.91 41.94
N ALA A 75 29.23 -12.30 42.11
CA ALA A 75 29.65 -13.20 43.17
C ALA A 75 30.15 -12.41 44.38
N LYS A 76 29.59 -12.68 45.55
CA LYS A 76 30.03 -12.14 46.84
C LYS A 76 30.57 -13.29 47.69
N GLY A 77 31.75 -13.12 48.27
CA GLY A 77 32.34 -14.09 49.21
C GLY A 77 32.79 -15.42 48.58
N ILE A 78 33.09 -15.42 47.27
CA ILE A 78 33.61 -16.58 46.53
C ILE A 78 34.99 -16.23 46.00
N ASP A 79 35.98 -17.03 46.37
CA ASP A 79 37.35 -16.92 45.86
C ASP A 79 37.44 -17.53 44.45
N ASP A 80 38.38 -17.05 43.62
CA ASP A 80 38.68 -17.55 42.27
C ASP A 80 37.50 -17.55 41.26
N PHE A 81 36.49 -16.67 41.46
CA PHE A 81 35.30 -16.59 40.58
C PHE A 81 35.64 -16.32 39.10
N LEU A 82 36.75 -15.63 38.83
CA LEU A 82 37.21 -15.32 37.47
C LEU A 82 37.83 -16.53 36.76
N GLU A 83 38.34 -17.52 37.50
CA GLU A 83 39.04 -18.68 36.93
C GLU A 83 38.07 -19.79 36.51
N ARG A 84 36.84 -19.76 37.04
CA ARG A 84 35.78 -20.74 36.73
C ARG A 84 34.50 -20.01 36.37
N PRO A 85 34.31 -19.49 35.16
CA PRO A 85 33.08 -18.76 34.82
C PRO A 85 31.85 -19.66 34.92
N VAL A 86 30.72 -19.13 35.42
CA VAL A 86 29.45 -19.85 35.56
C VAL A 86 29.02 -20.46 34.22
N GLY A 87 28.86 -21.79 34.18
CA GLY A 87 28.46 -22.51 32.97
C GLY A 87 27.57 -23.72 33.25
N PRO A 88 26.94 -24.30 32.20
CA PRO A 88 26.07 -25.47 32.33
C PRO A 88 26.79 -26.65 33.00
N GLY A 89 26.14 -27.26 34.00
CA GLY A 89 26.67 -28.44 34.71
C GLY A 89 27.76 -28.14 35.75
N GLN A 90 28.10 -26.87 36.00
CA GLN A 90 29.05 -26.52 37.05
C GLN A 90 28.38 -26.27 38.41
N MET A 91 29.00 -26.79 39.47
CA MET A 91 28.57 -26.59 40.85
C MET A 91 29.61 -25.78 41.60
N TRP A 92 29.15 -24.77 42.34
CA TRP A 92 29.99 -23.92 43.17
C TRP A 92 29.85 -24.31 44.64
N SER A 93 30.97 -24.42 45.34
CA SER A 93 31.01 -24.67 46.77
C SER A 93 32.00 -23.71 47.44
N THR A 94 31.65 -23.25 48.63
CA THR A 94 32.48 -22.35 49.44
C THR A 94 32.19 -22.60 50.92
N ALA A 95 33.20 -22.38 51.76
CA ALA A 95 33.07 -22.47 53.20
C ALA A 95 32.45 -21.21 53.82
N ASN A 96 32.31 -20.13 53.04
CA ASN A 96 31.76 -18.86 53.51
C ASN A 96 30.22 -18.91 53.53
N PRO A 97 29.57 -18.84 54.71
CA PRO A 97 28.11 -18.89 54.83
C PRO A 97 27.39 -17.68 54.22
N SER A 98 28.10 -16.57 54.04
CA SER A 98 27.56 -15.33 53.44
C SER A 98 27.77 -15.25 51.93
N ALA A 99 28.28 -16.30 51.30
CA ALA A 99 28.53 -16.30 49.88
C ALA A 99 27.25 -16.38 49.05
N SER A 100 27.21 -15.64 47.94
CA SER A 100 26.07 -15.67 47.02
C SER A 100 26.51 -15.33 45.59
N VAL A 101 25.85 -15.96 44.61
CA VAL A 101 25.94 -15.59 43.20
C VAL A 101 24.57 -15.05 42.80
N GLN A 102 24.52 -13.82 42.30
CA GLN A 102 23.30 -13.17 41.84
C GLN A 102 23.43 -12.81 40.36
N GLU A 103 22.44 -13.17 39.54
CA GLU A 103 22.33 -12.63 38.18
C GLU A 103 21.88 -11.17 38.25
N PHE A 104 22.50 -10.29 37.46
CA PHE A 104 22.05 -8.92 37.27
C PHE A 104 22.13 -8.51 35.80
N GLY A 105 21.41 -7.46 35.41
CA GLY A 105 21.26 -7.07 34.01
C GLY A 105 20.08 -7.73 33.30
N HIS A 106 19.13 -8.32 34.04
CA HIS A 106 17.88 -8.82 33.49
C HIS A 106 16.95 -7.65 33.12
N ASP A 107 16.42 -7.64 31.88
CA ASP A 107 15.32 -6.76 31.50
C ASP A 107 14.00 -7.40 31.97
N ALA A 108 13.22 -6.70 32.79
CA ALA A 108 11.90 -7.14 33.23
C ALA A 108 10.83 -7.04 32.10
N GLY A 109 11.28 -6.88 30.85
CA GLY A 109 10.49 -6.37 29.74
C GLY A 109 10.27 -4.86 29.90
N SER A 110 10.12 -4.17 28.77
CA SER A 110 9.76 -2.75 28.77
C SER A 110 8.37 -2.54 28.15
N PRO A 111 7.29 -2.69 28.96
CA PRO A 111 5.92 -2.47 28.48
C PRO A 111 5.71 -1.07 27.90
N SER A 112 6.42 -0.07 28.43
CA SER A 112 6.38 1.30 27.92
C SER A 112 6.94 1.44 26.51
N GLU A 113 7.99 0.67 26.18
CA GLU A 113 8.58 0.67 24.85
C GLU A 113 7.67 -0.05 23.85
N ASP A 114 7.11 -1.20 24.23
CA ASP A 114 6.12 -1.90 23.40
C ASP A 114 4.91 -1.00 23.12
N ALA A 115 4.39 -0.31 24.15
CA ALA A 115 3.29 0.64 24.00
C ALA A 115 3.67 1.82 23.08
N HIS A 116 4.89 2.34 23.18
CA HIS A 116 5.36 3.43 22.31
C HIS A 116 5.51 2.97 20.85
N ILE A 117 6.08 1.78 20.61
CA ILE A 117 6.17 1.18 19.26
C ILE A 117 4.77 1.03 18.65
N ASP A 118 3.78 0.59 19.42
CA ASP A 118 2.41 0.46 18.96
C ASP A 118 1.75 1.82 18.70
N GLN A 119 2.03 2.84 19.50
CA GLN A 119 1.58 4.21 19.25
C GLN A 119 2.16 4.78 17.94
N ILE A 120 3.44 4.54 17.66
CA ILE A 120 4.07 4.96 16.40
C ILE A 120 3.40 4.27 15.21
N ARG A 121 3.19 2.95 15.29
CA ARG A 121 2.49 2.21 14.23
C ARG A 121 1.07 2.73 13.98
N GLN A 122 0.31 3.00 15.04
CA GLN A 122 -1.02 3.60 14.92
C GLN A 122 -0.98 5.01 14.31
N ALA A 123 0.03 5.82 14.65
CA ALA A 123 0.23 7.12 14.03
C ALA A 123 0.55 7.00 12.53
N MET A 124 1.36 6.02 12.14
CA MET A 124 1.66 5.71 10.73
C MET A 124 0.41 5.27 9.98
N ASP A 125 -0.43 4.38 10.54
CA ASP A 125 -1.70 3.96 9.94
C ASP A 125 -2.63 5.17 9.72
N LYS A 126 -2.72 6.05 10.72
CA LYS A 126 -3.56 7.26 10.66
C LYS A 126 -3.06 8.25 9.60
N ILE A 127 -1.76 8.49 9.52
CA ILE A 127 -1.17 9.44 8.55
C ILE A 127 -1.24 8.86 7.14
N SER A 128 -0.83 7.60 6.96
CA SER A 128 -0.86 6.91 5.66
C SER A 128 -2.28 6.69 5.13
N GLY A 129 -3.28 6.65 6.02
CA GLY A 129 -4.65 6.29 5.66
C GLY A 129 -4.80 4.82 5.22
N VAL A 130 -3.76 4.01 5.40
CA VAL A 130 -3.77 2.57 5.16
C VAL A 130 -4.09 1.90 6.48
N THR A 131 -5.23 1.24 6.55
CA THR A 131 -5.61 0.49 7.75
C THR A 131 -4.94 -0.89 7.77
N PRO A 132 -4.70 -1.48 8.94
CA PRO A 132 -4.17 -2.85 9.04
C PRO A 132 -4.99 -3.88 8.26
N LEU A 133 -6.31 -3.66 8.19
CA LEU A 133 -7.23 -4.48 7.38
C LEU A 133 -6.86 -4.44 5.89
N ALA A 134 -6.54 -3.27 5.34
CA ALA A 134 -6.09 -3.13 3.95
C ALA A 134 -4.73 -3.80 3.71
N ALA A 135 -3.87 -3.86 4.73
CA ALA A 135 -2.58 -4.55 4.69
C ALA A 135 -2.70 -6.08 4.88
N GLY A 136 -3.91 -6.64 4.96
CA GLY A 136 -4.14 -8.07 5.17
C GLY A 136 -3.95 -8.55 6.61
N LEU A 137 -3.73 -7.63 7.57
CA LEU A 137 -3.59 -7.94 8.98
C LEU A 137 -4.97 -8.03 9.64
N VAL A 138 -5.67 -9.14 9.43
CA VAL A 138 -6.93 -9.42 10.11
C VAL A 138 -6.67 -10.07 11.47
N ARG A 139 -6.60 -9.29 12.54
CA ARG A 139 -6.61 -9.81 13.91
C ARG A 139 -8.07 -9.98 14.38
N GLY A 140 -8.63 -11.19 14.21
CA GLY A 140 -9.88 -11.62 14.85
C GLY A 140 -11.16 -11.60 14.01
N HIS A 141 -12.00 -12.63 14.26
CA HIS A 141 -13.41 -12.87 13.87
C HIS A 141 -13.93 -12.19 12.59
N VAL A 142 -13.56 -12.78 11.45
CA VAL A 142 -14.05 -12.51 10.09
C VAL A 142 -15.57 -12.69 9.94
N GLY A 143 -16.23 -13.40 10.85
CA GLY A 143 -17.61 -13.88 10.64
C GLY A 143 -18.72 -12.83 10.69
N ASN A 144 -18.56 -11.74 11.45
CA ASN A 144 -19.67 -10.80 11.73
C ASN A 144 -19.35 -9.30 11.52
N LEU A 145 -18.13 -8.95 11.08
CA LEU A 145 -17.69 -7.57 10.81
C LEU A 145 -17.77 -7.18 9.32
N THR A 146 -18.28 -8.08 8.46
CA THR A 146 -18.18 -8.00 6.99
C THR A 146 -19.44 -7.45 6.31
N SER A 147 -20.11 -6.43 6.88
CA SER A 147 -21.06 -5.68 6.06
C SER A 147 -20.27 -4.75 5.13
N ALA A 148 -20.68 -4.67 3.86
CA ALA A 148 -20.02 -3.80 2.88
C ALA A 148 -19.89 -2.37 3.41
N THR A 149 -20.90 -1.88 4.14
CA THR A 149 -20.92 -0.56 4.80
C THR A 149 -19.86 -0.41 5.89
N ALA A 150 -19.69 -1.40 6.77
CA ALA A 150 -18.64 -1.38 7.78
C ALA A 150 -17.25 -1.36 7.13
N LEU A 151 -17.06 -2.14 6.07
CA LEU A 151 -15.83 -2.12 5.28
C LEU A 151 -15.60 -0.74 4.63
N LYS A 152 -16.63 -0.07 4.09
CA LYS A 152 -16.50 1.30 3.56
C LYS A 152 -16.05 2.28 4.63
N VAL A 153 -16.67 2.23 5.81
CA VAL A 153 -16.33 3.13 6.93
C VAL A 153 -14.87 2.92 7.34
N LEU A 154 -14.45 1.67 7.52
CA LEU A 154 -13.06 1.32 7.87
C LEU A 154 -12.05 1.76 6.80
N LEU A 155 -12.39 1.64 5.52
CA LEU A 155 -11.52 2.00 4.40
C LEU A 155 -11.72 3.43 3.90
N SER A 156 -12.52 4.28 4.58
CA SER A 156 -12.87 5.62 4.08
C SER A 156 -11.63 6.46 3.74
N GLY A 157 -10.61 6.43 4.62
CA GLY A 157 -9.35 7.16 4.38
C GLY A 157 -8.60 6.69 3.13
N LEU A 158 -8.56 5.37 2.91
CA LEU A 158 -7.94 4.77 1.73
C LEU A 158 -8.72 5.08 0.46
N LEU A 159 -10.06 4.96 0.51
CA LEU A 159 -10.94 5.29 -0.61
C LEU A 159 -10.79 6.76 -1.02
N SER A 160 -10.79 7.69 -0.08
CA SER A 160 -10.56 9.11 -0.37
C SER A 160 -9.17 9.40 -0.94
N ARG A 161 -8.15 8.63 -0.57
CA ARG A 161 -6.81 8.71 -1.19
C ARG A 161 -6.84 8.17 -2.62
N THR A 162 -7.45 7.02 -2.85
CA THR A 162 -7.63 6.42 -4.17
C THR A 162 -8.35 7.36 -5.13
N GLU A 163 -9.43 8.02 -4.70
CA GLU A 163 -10.14 9.00 -5.54
C GLU A 163 -9.26 10.19 -5.92
N ARG A 164 -8.46 10.71 -4.98
CA ARG A 164 -7.48 11.77 -5.30
C ARG A 164 -6.44 11.31 -6.32
N LYS A 165 -5.97 10.06 -6.22
CA LYS A 165 -5.03 9.48 -7.19
C LYS A 165 -5.68 9.29 -8.56
N ARG A 166 -6.93 8.85 -8.61
CA ARG A 166 -7.68 8.70 -9.87
C ARG A 166 -7.78 10.01 -10.64
N ILE A 167 -7.85 11.15 -9.95
CA ILE A 167 -7.83 12.47 -10.60
C ILE A 167 -6.47 12.77 -11.23
N THR A 168 -5.37 12.67 -10.46
CA THR A 168 -4.03 13.03 -10.97
C THR A 168 -3.52 12.04 -12.00
N TYR A 169 -3.59 10.75 -11.69
CA TYR A 169 -3.17 9.67 -12.58
C TYR A 169 -4.11 9.51 -13.77
N GLY A 170 -5.42 9.70 -13.59
CA GLY A 170 -6.37 9.64 -14.70
C GLY A 170 -6.04 10.65 -15.79
N ARG A 171 -5.70 11.88 -15.42
CA ARG A 171 -5.23 12.88 -16.40
C ARG A 171 -3.97 12.42 -17.14
N GLY A 172 -2.99 11.87 -16.44
CA GLY A 172 -1.75 11.37 -17.05
C GLY A 172 -1.98 10.16 -17.96
N VAL A 173 -2.83 9.22 -17.56
CA VAL A 173 -3.19 8.06 -18.37
C VAL A 173 -3.93 8.51 -19.64
N ALA A 174 -4.87 9.44 -19.54
CA ALA A 174 -5.54 10.02 -20.70
C ALA A 174 -4.54 10.69 -21.65
N GLU A 175 -3.61 11.48 -21.13
CA GLU A 175 -2.55 12.13 -21.94
C GLU A 175 -1.64 11.11 -22.64
N ILE A 176 -1.30 9.99 -21.98
CA ILE A 176 -0.54 8.90 -22.58
C ILE A 176 -1.30 8.31 -23.76
N VAL A 177 -2.58 7.97 -23.57
CA VAL A 177 -3.41 7.36 -24.62
C VAL A 177 -3.62 8.34 -25.77
N GLU A 178 -3.92 9.60 -25.51
CA GLU A 178 -4.03 10.66 -26.52
C GLU A 178 -2.74 10.81 -27.33
N THR A 179 -1.58 10.76 -26.65
CA THR A 179 -0.26 10.82 -27.30
C THR A 179 -0.02 9.59 -28.18
N ALA A 180 -0.40 8.40 -27.70
CA ALA A 180 -0.26 7.16 -28.46
C ALA A 180 -1.15 7.19 -29.72
N LEU A 181 -2.40 7.62 -29.61
CA LEU A 181 -3.31 7.75 -30.76
C LEU A 181 -2.80 8.78 -31.78
N ALA A 182 -2.29 9.91 -31.31
CA ALA A 182 -1.66 10.90 -32.18
C ALA A 182 -0.42 10.36 -32.91
N LEU A 183 0.36 9.50 -32.25
CA LEU A 183 1.51 8.84 -32.86
C LEU A 183 1.07 7.84 -33.93
N LEU A 184 0.05 7.03 -33.64
CA LEU A 184 -0.50 6.05 -34.60
C LEU A 184 -1.07 6.71 -35.86
N ASP A 185 -1.72 7.87 -35.71
CA ASP A 185 -2.19 8.69 -36.82
C ASP A 185 -1.03 9.23 -37.68
N ARG A 186 -0.01 9.82 -37.04
CA ARG A 186 1.20 10.30 -37.72
C ARG A 186 1.97 9.19 -38.43
N ALA A 187 1.92 7.97 -37.89
CA ALA A 187 2.51 6.78 -38.49
C ALA A 187 1.65 6.18 -39.63
N GLY A 188 0.43 6.68 -39.84
CA GLY A 188 -0.50 6.18 -40.86
C GLY A 188 -1.15 4.84 -40.52
N VAL A 189 -1.03 4.37 -39.26
CA VAL A 189 -1.58 3.09 -38.80
C VAL A 189 -3.07 3.21 -38.47
N LEU A 190 -3.44 4.27 -37.76
CA LEU A 190 -4.83 4.53 -37.37
C LEU A 190 -5.13 6.02 -37.57
N ARG A 191 -5.91 6.34 -38.60
CA ARG A 191 -6.34 7.71 -38.84
C ARG A 191 -7.33 8.14 -37.77
N THR A 192 -7.00 9.22 -37.07
CA THR A 192 -7.85 9.80 -36.03
C THR A 192 -7.81 11.31 -36.12
N GLU A 193 -8.93 11.98 -35.91
CA GLU A 193 -8.93 13.43 -35.73
C GLU A 193 -8.60 13.80 -34.28
N ALA A 194 -8.36 15.09 -34.01
CA ALA A 194 -8.07 15.54 -32.65
C ALA A 194 -9.24 15.31 -31.67
N GLU A 195 -10.48 15.33 -32.19
CA GLU A 195 -11.70 15.13 -31.41
C GLU A 195 -11.89 13.66 -31.00
N ASP A 196 -11.50 12.72 -31.87
CA ASP A 196 -11.61 11.27 -31.66
C ASP A 196 -10.65 10.74 -30.59
N ARG A 197 -9.64 11.52 -30.23
CA ARG A 197 -8.57 11.10 -29.30
C ARG A 197 -8.94 11.28 -27.84
N ARG A 198 -10.04 11.98 -27.53
CA ARG A 198 -10.47 12.21 -26.14
C ARG A 198 -10.80 10.89 -25.46
N VAL A 199 -10.23 10.69 -24.27
CA VAL A 199 -10.39 9.44 -23.52
C VAL A 199 -11.19 9.66 -22.24
N GLU A 200 -12.20 8.83 -22.04
CA GLU A 200 -12.87 8.67 -20.75
C GLU A 200 -12.31 7.43 -20.05
N ILE A 201 -11.88 7.59 -18.80
CA ILE A 201 -11.33 6.50 -17.99
C ILE A 201 -12.42 6.01 -17.04
N HIS A 202 -12.83 4.76 -17.22
CA HIS A 202 -13.76 4.09 -16.32
C HIS A 202 -13.00 3.37 -15.20
N TRP A 203 -13.19 3.83 -13.96
CA TRP A 203 -12.61 3.20 -12.78
C TRP A 203 -13.63 2.25 -12.12
N PRO A 204 -13.35 0.94 -12.03
CA PRO A 204 -14.24 0.02 -11.33
C PRO A 204 -14.32 0.35 -9.83
N SER A 205 -15.42 -0.06 -9.19
CA SER A 205 -15.54 0.03 -7.73
C SER A 205 -14.39 -0.75 -7.08
N PRO A 206 -13.64 -0.13 -6.15
CA PRO A 206 -12.54 -0.80 -5.46
C PRO A 206 -13.01 -1.77 -4.37
N LEU A 207 -14.30 -1.75 -4.04
CA LEU A 207 -14.89 -2.62 -3.02
C LEU A 207 -15.58 -3.81 -3.67
N PRO A 208 -15.51 -5.01 -3.05
CA PRO A 208 -16.33 -6.14 -3.47
C PRO A 208 -17.80 -5.73 -3.40
N GLU A 209 -18.52 -5.90 -4.50
CA GLU A 209 -19.95 -5.66 -4.54
C GLU A 209 -20.67 -6.83 -3.88
N ASP A 210 -21.53 -6.53 -2.90
CA ASP A 210 -22.47 -7.51 -2.38
C ASP A 210 -23.56 -7.74 -3.43
N GLU A 211 -23.54 -8.93 -4.04
CA GLU A 211 -24.48 -9.33 -5.07
C GLU A 211 -25.94 -9.27 -4.58
N ALA A 212 -26.19 -9.59 -3.31
CA ALA A 212 -27.54 -9.52 -2.72
C ALA A 212 -28.02 -8.06 -2.61
N GLN A 213 -27.13 -7.14 -2.21
CA GLN A 213 -27.43 -5.71 -2.18
C GLN A 213 -27.63 -5.16 -3.59
N ARG A 214 -26.83 -5.62 -4.57
CA ARG A 214 -26.93 -5.21 -5.98
C ARG A 214 -28.26 -5.63 -6.59
N LEU A 215 -28.71 -6.86 -6.34
CA LEU A 215 -30.02 -7.37 -6.75
C LEU A 215 -31.18 -6.65 -6.05
N THR A 216 -31.03 -6.34 -4.76
CA THR A 216 -32.03 -5.56 -4.01
C THR A 216 -32.18 -4.15 -4.59
N ASN A 217 -31.07 -3.47 -4.85
CA ASN A 217 -31.07 -2.15 -5.49
C ASN A 217 -31.71 -2.19 -6.89
N ALA A 218 -31.44 -3.23 -7.68
CA ALA A 218 -32.03 -3.43 -8.99
C ALA A 218 -33.55 -3.60 -8.93
N ARG A 219 -34.06 -4.37 -7.95
CA ARG A 219 -35.51 -4.50 -7.69
C ARG A 219 -36.13 -3.15 -7.32
N THR A 220 -35.54 -2.41 -6.39
CA THR A 220 -36.02 -1.07 -6.02
C THR A 220 -36.03 -0.09 -7.21
N LYS A 221 -35.01 -0.13 -8.09
CA LYS A 221 -35.00 0.70 -9.31
C LYS A 221 -36.13 0.34 -10.28
N ARG A 222 -36.47 -0.95 -10.41
CA ARG A 222 -37.63 -1.40 -11.21
C ARG A 222 -38.93 -0.90 -10.61
N ASP A 223 -39.08 -0.95 -9.29
CA ASP A 223 -40.26 -0.46 -8.58
C ASP A 223 -40.42 1.07 -8.71
N LEU A 224 -39.30 1.80 -8.80
CA LEU A 224 -39.26 3.24 -9.06
C LEU A 224 -39.46 3.63 -10.54
N GLY A 225 -39.70 2.65 -11.43
CA GLY A 225 -40.01 2.90 -12.84
C GLY A 225 -38.81 3.06 -13.78
N VAL A 226 -37.59 2.70 -13.35
CA VAL A 226 -36.42 2.69 -14.24
C VAL A 226 -36.59 1.60 -15.31
N PRO A 227 -36.36 1.90 -16.62
CA PRO A 227 -36.48 0.90 -17.68
C PRO A 227 -35.63 -0.34 -17.43
N ALA A 228 -36.22 -1.52 -17.68
CA ALA A 228 -35.57 -2.81 -17.42
C ALA A 228 -34.24 -2.98 -18.16
N GLU A 229 -34.16 -2.45 -19.38
CA GLU A 229 -32.93 -2.49 -20.19
C GLU A 229 -31.77 -1.79 -19.47
N ARG A 230 -32.02 -0.61 -18.90
CA ARG A 230 -31.00 0.15 -18.18
C ARG A 230 -30.53 -0.58 -16.91
N VAL A 231 -31.45 -1.21 -16.19
CA VAL A 231 -31.13 -1.99 -14.99
C VAL A 231 -30.31 -3.24 -15.34
N LEU A 232 -30.63 -3.91 -16.44
CA LEU A 232 -29.90 -5.09 -16.91
C LEU A 232 -28.49 -4.75 -17.40
N THR A 233 -28.32 -3.65 -18.13
CA THR A 233 -27.00 -3.15 -18.53
C THR A 233 -26.14 -2.79 -17.30
N GLU A 234 -26.72 -2.12 -16.30
CA GLU A 234 -26.01 -1.84 -15.03
C GLU A 234 -25.65 -3.11 -14.24
N LEU A 235 -26.40 -4.19 -14.41
CA LEU A 235 -26.09 -5.51 -13.84
C LEU A 235 -25.05 -6.29 -14.66
N GLY A 236 -24.62 -5.77 -15.81
CA GLY A 236 -23.66 -6.43 -16.70
C GLY A 236 -24.29 -7.50 -17.60
N TYR A 237 -25.62 -7.57 -17.68
CA TYR A 237 -26.32 -8.40 -18.66
C TYR A 237 -26.46 -7.59 -19.95
N ASP A 238 -25.70 -7.97 -20.98
CA ASP A 238 -25.82 -7.37 -22.30
C ASP A 238 -26.94 -8.07 -23.10
N ARG A 239 -27.46 -7.40 -24.13
CA ARG A 239 -28.55 -7.95 -24.97
C ARG A 239 -28.17 -9.31 -25.59
N ASP A 240 -26.89 -9.52 -25.91
CA ASP A 240 -26.40 -10.78 -26.48
C ASP A 240 -26.42 -11.95 -25.48
N THR A 241 -26.19 -11.69 -24.18
CA THR A 241 -26.25 -12.72 -23.14
C THR A 241 -27.70 -13.13 -22.83
N LEU A 242 -28.64 -12.17 -22.88
CA LEU A 242 -30.07 -12.42 -22.66
C LEU A 242 -30.71 -13.25 -23.78
N ALA A 243 -30.34 -13.00 -25.05
CA ALA A 243 -30.82 -13.77 -26.20
C ALA A 243 -30.39 -15.25 -26.15
N THR A 244 -29.26 -15.54 -25.49
CA THR A 244 -28.76 -16.90 -25.29
C THR A 244 -29.53 -17.62 -24.17
N SER A 245 -29.78 -16.93 -23.04
CA SER A 245 -30.57 -17.50 -21.93
C SER A 245 -32.04 -17.75 -22.24
N GLN A 246 -32.65 -17.00 -23.17
CA GLN A 246 -34.03 -17.24 -23.62
C GLN A 246 -34.16 -18.42 -24.60
N ARG A 247 -33.06 -18.87 -25.20
CA ARG A 247 -33.04 -20.08 -26.05
C ARG A 247 -32.81 -21.37 -25.26
N GLU A 248 -32.29 -21.27 -24.04
CA GLU A 248 -31.93 -22.42 -23.19
C GLU A 248 -33.00 -22.80 -22.14
N ASN A 249 -34.09 -22.04 -22.02
CA ASN A 249 -35.24 -22.40 -21.20
C ASN A 249 -36.44 -22.77 -22.09
N PRO A 250 -36.80 -24.07 -22.23
CA PRO A 250 -38.07 -24.50 -22.82
C PRO A 250 -39.27 -24.17 -21.93
#